data_AF-F0VLP3-F1
#
_entry.id   AF-F0VLP3-F1
#
_cell.length_a   1.000
_cell.length_b   1.000
_cell.length_c   1.000
_cell.angle_alpha   90.00
_cell.angle_beta   90.00
_cell.angle_gamma   90.00
#
_symmetry.space_group_name_H-M   'P 1'
#
loop_
_entity.id
_entity.type
_entity.pdbx_description
1 polymer ?
#
loop_
_entity_poly.entity_id
_entity_poly.type
_entity_poly.pdbx_seq_one_letter_code
_entity_poly.pdbx_strand_id
1 'polypeptide(L)'
;MSSWEDEADEILEAEERRKQEEQQRAAAVAARKAASDAKRGFADDADAPLSDPVAEKMRRQKLVEEADKRLMDDLFSGCERPADYMPPTATSAAVAARTKTTKAAAPVVDPVEAISLRSYKDCEQFATRLGKKIRESPAKSPAWLRLLDLLLKDCTPKMEMKDLVSLQKKLQAAVADREKESKQVVEKKKKPNDVGSAMKNYRDEVDMLYGDLSQDEDDDEEAFL
;
A
#
# COMPACT_ATOMS: atom_id res chain seq x y z
N MET A 1 25.63 61.54 38.28
CA MET A 1 26.56 60.43 38.52
C MET A 1 25.70 59.19 38.58
N SER A 2 25.40 58.59 37.42
CA SER A 2 24.68 57.31 37.35
C SER A 2 25.73 56.21 37.41
N SER A 3 25.51 55.26 38.31
CA SER A 3 26.54 54.35 38.81
C SER A 3 26.86 53.30 37.75
N TRP A 4 28.15 53.15 37.45
CA TRP A 4 28.69 52.02 36.70
C TRP A 4 28.49 50.67 37.43
N GLU A 5 28.03 50.72 38.68
CA GLU A 5 27.67 49.54 39.48
C GLU A 5 26.26 49.02 39.13
N ASP A 6 25.31 49.89 38.78
CA ASP A 6 23.93 49.47 38.48
C ASP A 6 23.81 48.70 37.15
N GLU A 7 24.61 49.05 36.14
CA GLU A 7 24.67 48.32 34.86
C GLU A 7 25.42 46.98 34.98
N ALA A 8 26.39 46.88 35.90
CA ALA A 8 27.13 45.64 36.14
C ALA A 8 26.26 44.60 36.87
N ASP A 9 25.41 45.05 37.79
CA ASP A 9 24.47 44.21 38.52
C ASP A 9 23.36 43.68 37.60
N GLU A 10 22.84 44.49 36.67
CA GLU A 10 21.82 44.05 35.70
C GLU A 10 22.33 42.97 34.73
N ILE A 11 23.62 43.03 34.34
CA ILE A 11 24.25 42.03 33.48
C ILE A 11 24.48 40.71 34.23
N LEU A 12 24.88 40.78 35.51
CA LEU A 12 25.06 39.60 36.37
C LEU A 12 23.72 38.89 36.64
N GLU A 13 22.65 39.64 36.92
CA GLU A 13 21.31 39.07 37.11
C GLU A 13 20.74 38.44 35.83
N ALA A 14 21.04 39.02 34.66
CA ALA A 14 20.65 38.45 33.37
C ALA A 14 21.39 37.14 33.07
N GLU A 15 22.66 37.03 33.43
CA GLU A 15 23.47 35.82 33.26
C GLU A 15 23.03 34.71 34.23
N GLU A 16 22.71 35.06 35.47
CA GLU A 16 22.14 34.12 36.45
C GLU A 16 20.76 33.61 36.03
N ARG A 17 19.87 34.45 35.49
CA ARG A 17 18.58 33.99 34.93
C ARG A 17 18.78 33.02 33.78
N ARG A 18 19.72 33.28 32.87
CA ARG A 18 20.03 32.40 31.74
C ARG A 18 20.57 31.05 32.22
N LYS A 19 21.44 31.06 33.23
CA LYS A 19 21.98 29.85 33.86
C LYS A 19 20.91 29.05 34.60
N GLN A 20 19.97 29.72 35.26
CA GLN A 20 18.81 29.08 35.90
C GLN A 20 17.85 28.48 34.87
N GLU A 21 17.59 29.17 33.75
CA GLU A 21 16.75 28.65 32.66
C GLU A 21 17.38 27.42 31.99
N GLU A 22 18.70 27.42 31.78
CA GLU A 22 19.42 26.26 31.25
C GLU A 22 19.39 25.07 32.23
N GLN A 23 19.57 25.32 33.53
CA GLN A 23 19.46 24.29 34.56
C GLN A 23 18.04 23.72 34.67
N GLN A 24 17.00 24.57 34.59
CA GLN A 24 15.62 24.13 34.59
C GLN A 24 15.27 23.33 33.33
N ARG A 25 15.80 23.74 32.16
CA ARG A 25 15.60 23.01 30.90
C ARG A 25 16.33 21.66 30.91
N ALA A 26 17.54 21.60 31.46
CA ALA A 26 18.28 20.36 31.65
C ALA A 26 17.57 19.41 32.63
N ALA A 27 17.07 19.93 33.76
CA ALA A 27 16.29 19.17 34.72
C ALA A 27 14.96 18.66 34.13
N ALA A 28 14.27 19.46 33.31
CA ALA A 28 13.04 19.05 32.64
C ALA A 28 13.29 17.96 31.58
N VAL A 29 14.40 18.02 30.85
CA VAL A 29 14.81 16.96 29.91
C VAL A 29 15.18 15.68 30.66
N ALA A 30 15.93 15.78 31.77
CA ALA A 30 16.27 14.65 32.61
C ALA A 30 15.02 13.99 33.23
N ALA A 31 14.06 14.79 33.71
CA ALA A 31 12.79 14.31 34.24
C ALA A 31 11.92 13.65 33.17
N ARG A 32 11.88 14.20 31.94
CA ARG A 32 11.19 13.57 30.80
C ARG A 32 11.83 12.24 30.40
N LYS A 33 13.16 12.15 30.43
CA LYS A 33 13.88 10.91 30.16
C LYS A 33 13.63 9.87 31.24
N ALA A 34 13.72 10.24 32.52
CA ALA A 34 13.40 9.36 33.64
C ALA A 34 11.94 8.88 33.62
N ALA A 35 11.00 9.74 33.24
CA ALA A 35 9.59 9.36 33.09
C ALA A 35 9.36 8.43 31.88
N SER A 36 10.12 8.60 30.79
CA SER A 36 10.09 7.70 29.63
C SER A 36 10.68 6.33 29.98
N ASP A 37 11.78 6.29 30.73
CA ASP A 37 12.42 5.06 31.18
C ASP A 37 11.56 4.32 32.21
N ALA A 38 10.90 5.03 33.14
CA ALA A 38 9.96 4.44 34.09
C ALA A 38 8.68 3.89 33.41
N LYS A 39 8.26 4.47 32.29
CA LYS A 39 7.10 4.01 31.51
C LYS A 39 7.44 2.83 30.60
N ARG A 40 8.72 2.57 30.35
CA ARG A 40 9.25 1.39 29.65
C ARG A 40 9.48 0.23 30.64
N GLY A 41 8.53 0.02 31.55
CA GLY A 41 8.57 -1.00 32.61
C GLY A 41 8.34 -2.43 32.13
N PHE A 42 9.05 -2.85 31.08
CA PHE A 42 9.23 -4.25 30.67
C PHE A 42 10.39 -4.37 29.64
N ALA A 43 11.51 -3.68 29.89
CA ALA A 43 12.74 -4.03 29.20
C ALA A 43 13.34 -5.23 29.94
N ASP A 44 13.45 -6.37 29.25
CA ASP A 44 14.23 -7.52 29.72
C ASP A 44 15.58 -7.02 30.27
N ASP A 45 15.97 -7.49 31.47
CA ASP A 45 17.29 -7.27 32.09
C ASP A 45 18.47 -7.65 31.17
N ALA A 46 18.19 -8.31 30.04
CA ALA A 46 19.13 -8.57 28.97
C ALA A 46 19.69 -7.31 28.30
N ASP A 47 19.07 -6.12 28.48
CA ASP A 47 19.41 -4.92 27.72
C ASP A 47 20.33 -3.87 28.42
N ALA A 48 20.76 -4.09 29.66
CA ALA A 48 21.59 -3.12 30.42
C ALA A 48 23.05 -3.05 29.92
N PRO A 49 23.63 -1.88 29.59
CA PRO A 49 25.01 -1.79 29.06
C PRO A 49 26.04 -2.39 30.03
N LEU A 50 26.86 -3.33 29.55
CA LEU A 50 27.97 -3.90 30.33
C LEU A 50 29.18 -2.95 30.27
N SER A 51 29.93 -2.84 31.36
CA SER A 51 31.11 -1.98 31.49
C SER A 51 32.35 -2.44 30.69
N ASP A 52 32.28 -3.57 30.00
CA ASP A 52 33.35 -4.11 29.17
C ASP A 52 33.00 -3.95 27.66
N PRO A 53 33.79 -3.16 26.89
CA PRO A 53 33.49 -2.83 25.50
C PRO A 53 33.48 -4.04 24.54
N VAL A 54 34.15 -5.15 24.88
CA VAL A 54 34.14 -6.37 24.04
C VAL A 54 32.88 -7.19 24.29
N ALA A 55 32.46 -7.29 25.56
CA ALA A 55 31.23 -7.99 25.94
C ALA A 55 29.97 -7.27 25.43
N GLU A 56 29.97 -5.93 25.46
CA GLU A 56 28.86 -5.14 24.93
C GLU A 56 28.74 -5.29 23.40
N LYS A 57 29.88 -5.32 22.69
CA LYS A 57 29.90 -5.55 21.23
C LYS A 57 29.36 -6.95 20.87
N MET A 58 29.79 -7.99 21.59
CA MET A 58 29.28 -9.35 21.38
C MET A 58 27.80 -9.46 21.72
N ARG A 59 27.30 -8.73 22.72
CA ARG A 59 25.88 -8.73 23.05
C ARG A 59 25.04 -8.02 21.98
N ARG A 60 25.49 -6.85 21.52
CA ARG A 60 24.84 -6.13 20.41
C ARG A 60 24.81 -6.98 19.15
N GLN A 61 25.90 -7.67 18.85
CA GLN A 61 25.96 -8.61 17.74
C GLN A 61 24.92 -9.72 17.88
N LYS A 62 24.82 -10.37 19.05
CA LYS A 62 23.80 -11.41 19.30
C LYS A 62 22.36 -10.90 19.18
N LEU A 63 22.08 -9.69 19.66
CA LEU A 63 20.75 -9.08 19.54
C LEU A 63 20.38 -8.78 18.09
N VAL A 64 21.34 -8.34 17.27
CA VAL A 64 21.15 -8.15 15.83
C VAL A 64 20.92 -9.48 15.13
N GLU A 65 21.74 -10.49 15.41
CA GLU A 65 21.59 -11.83 14.83
C GLU A 65 20.24 -12.48 15.22
N GLU A 66 19.76 -12.27 16.44
CA GLU A 66 18.45 -12.76 16.88
C GLU A 66 17.29 -12.02 16.20
N ALA A 67 17.40 -10.70 16.03
CA ALA A 67 16.41 -9.92 15.30
C ALA A 67 16.36 -10.33 13.81
N ASP A 68 17.52 -10.49 13.17
CA ASP A 68 17.63 -10.96 11.79
C ASP A 68 17.08 -12.38 11.63
N LYS A 69 17.33 -13.27 12.59
CA LYS A 69 16.77 -14.63 12.57
C LYS A 69 15.25 -14.62 12.65
N ARG A 70 14.66 -13.80 13.52
CA ARG A 70 13.19 -13.64 13.61
C ARG A 70 12.60 -13.08 12.33
N LEU A 71 13.29 -12.12 11.69
CA LEU A 71 12.89 -11.56 10.41
C LEU A 71 12.95 -12.61 9.29
N MET A 72 14.02 -13.41 9.24
CA MET A 72 14.17 -14.50 8.26
C MET A 72 13.12 -15.59 8.46
N ASP A 73 12.83 -15.97 9.70
CA ASP A 73 11.79 -16.95 9.99
C ASP A 73 10.39 -16.46 9.59
N ASP A 74 10.10 -15.16 9.69
CA ASP A 74 8.84 -14.56 9.23
C ASP A 74 8.74 -14.52 7.69
N LEU A 75 9.80 -14.01 7.04
CA LEU A 75 9.89 -13.92 5.57
C LEU A 75 9.84 -15.29 4.87
N PHE A 76 10.39 -16.33 5.50
CA PHE A 76 10.45 -17.69 4.96
C PHE A 76 9.53 -18.69 5.67
N SER A 77 8.58 -18.23 6.50
CA SER A 77 7.63 -19.10 7.21
C SER A 77 6.73 -19.93 6.28
N GLY A 78 6.51 -19.45 5.04
CA GLY A 78 5.70 -20.09 4.01
C GLY A 78 6.47 -20.84 2.91
N CYS A 79 7.80 -20.92 2.98
CA CYS A 79 8.61 -21.67 2.03
C CYS A 79 8.84 -23.11 2.52
N GLU A 80 8.59 -24.10 1.66
CA GLU A 80 8.96 -25.49 1.94
C GLU A 80 10.47 -25.58 2.16
N ARG A 81 10.89 -25.93 3.38
CA ARG A 81 12.30 -26.22 3.68
C ARG A 81 12.61 -27.62 3.15
N PRO A 82 13.74 -27.82 2.44
CA PRO A 82 14.17 -29.15 2.00
C PRO A 82 14.18 -30.13 3.18
N ALA A 83 13.70 -31.36 2.96
CA ALA A 83 13.52 -32.38 3.99
C ALA A 83 14.81 -32.72 4.77
N ASP A 84 15.98 -32.40 4.21
CA ASP A 84 17.29 -32.66 4.80
C ASP A 84 17.83 -31.53 5.69
N TYR A 85 17.09 -30.42 5.85
CA TYR A 85 17.54 -29.30 6.70
C TYR A 85 17.16 -29.53 8.17
N MET A 86 18.14 -29.97 8.98
CA MET A 86 18.04 -29.94 10.43
C MET A 86 18.72 -28.68 11.00
N PRO A 87 17.99 -27.79 11.71
CA PRO A 87 18.62 -26.67 12.39
C PRO A 87 19.46 -27.17 13.58
N PRO A 88 20.68 -26.64 13.80
CA PRO A 88 21.62 -27.12 14.82
C PRO A 88 21.21 -26.81 16.28
N THR A 89 20.02 -26.26 16.52
CA THR A 89 19.53 -25.91 17.87
C THR A 89 18.26 -26.67 18.28
N ALA A 90 17.87 -27.72 17.56
CA ALA A 90 16.74 -28.55 17.97
C ALA A 90 17.17 -29.55 19.06
N THR A 91 17.28 -29.07 20.31
CA THR A 91 17.19 -29.96 21.47
C THR A 91 15.89 -30.77 21.40
N SER A 92 16.00 -32.08 21.56
CA SER A 92 14.95 -33.09 21.35
C SER A 92 13.71 -32.96 22.25
N ALA A 93 13.65 -31.96 23.15
CA ALA A 93 12.48 -31.65 23.97
C ALA A 93 11.37 -30.88 23.21
N ALA A 94 11.68 -30.19 22.11
CA ALA A 94 10.68 -29.45 21.33
C ALA A 94 9.89 -30.33 20.34
N VAL A 95 10.37 -31.56 20.07
CA VAL A 95 9.71 -32.51 19.17
C VAL A 95 8.57 -33.28 19.87
N ALA A 96 8.64 -33.44 21.20
CA ALA A 96 7.62 -34.13 21.99
C ALA A 96 6.47 -33.22 22.50
N ALA A 97 6.65 -31.89 22.52
CA ALA A 97 5.60 -30.94 22.89
C ALA A 97 4.76 -30.46 21.69
N ARG A 98 5.21 -30.69 20.45
CA ARG A 98 4.47 -30.35 19.22
C ARG A 98 3.47 -31.41 18.77
N THR A 99 3.44 -32.58 19.42
CA THR A 99 2.56 -33.71 19.06
C THR A 99 1.18 -33.66 19.74
N LYS A 100 0.86 -32.61 20.50
CA LYS A 100 -0.46 -32.44 21.14
C LYS A 100 -1.04 -31.04 21.00
N THR A 101 -0.97 -30.45 19.82
CA THR A 101 -1.96 -29.50 19.30
C THR A 101 -1.79 -29.38 17.79
N THR A 102 -1.80 -30.51 17.08
CA THR A 102 -2.29 -30.50 15.71
C THR A 102 -3.80 -30.33 15.81
N LYS A 103 -4.26 -29.09 16.04
CA LYS A 103 -5.53 -28.68 15.47
C LYS A 103 -5.33 -28.94 13.99
N ALA A 104 -5.91 -30.04 13.51
CA ALA A 104 -5.79 -30.48 12.13
C ALA A 104 -5.85 -29.21 11.29
N ALA A 105 -4.77 -28.91 10.55
CA ALA A 105 -4.85 -27.93 9.50
C ALA A 105 -6.07 -28.38 8.72
N ALA A 106 -7.15 -27.61 8.81
CA ALA A 106 -8.32 -27.87 8.01
C ALA A 106 -7.77 -28.10 6.61
N PRO A 107 -8.17 -29.17 5.91
CA PRO A 107 -7.71 -29.37 4.55
C PRO A 107 -7.80 -28.01 3.88
N VAL A 108 -6.71 -27.58 3.23
CA VAL A 108 -6.77 -26.45 2.31
C VAL A 108 -7.66 -26.97 1.19
N VAL A 109 -8.97 -26.99 1.46
CA VAL A 109 -10.00 -27.29 0.51
C VAL A 109 -9.86 -26.16 -0.46
N ASP A 110 -9.38 -26.47 -1.65
CA ASP A 110 -9.38 -25.51 -2.72
C ASP A 110 -10.82 -24.96 -2.81
N PRO A 111 -11.03 -23.68 -2.46
CA PRO A 111 -12.36 -23.12 -2.34
C PRO A 111 -13.09 -23.09 -3.68
N VAL A 112 -12.40 -23.38 -4.79
CA VAL A 112 -12.95 -23.48 -6.14
C VAL A 112 -13.33 -24.92 -6.49
N GLU A 113 -12.59 -25.93 -6.02
CA GLU A 113 -12.83 -27.34 -6.33
C GLU A 113 -14.16 -27.86 -5.73
N ALA A 114 -14.60 -27.26 -4.61
CA ALA A 114 -15.89 -27.53 -4.01
C ALA A 114 -17.09 -26.85 -4.73
N ILE A 115 -16.85 -26.01 -5.74
CA ILE A 115 -17.91 -25.23 -6.42
C ILE A 115 -18.43 -25.99 -7.64
N SER A 116 -19.63 -26.56 -7.51
CA SER A 116 -20.34 -27.15 -8.64
C SER A 116 -21.29 -26.14 -9.28
N LEU A 117 -21.01 -25.71 -10.51
CA LEU A 117 -21.86 -24.79 -11.29
C LEU A 117 -22.95 -25.57 -12.05
N ARG A 118 -23.96 -26.08 -11.32
CA ARG A 118 -25.05 -26.90 -11.91
C ARG A 118 -26.32 -26.10 -12.15
N SER A 119 -26.58 -25.07 -11.35
CA SER A 119 -27.75 -24.22 -11.47
C SER A 119 -27.38 -22.76 -11.72
N TYR A 120 -28.34 -21.99 -12.25
CA TYR A 120 -28.22 -20.54 -12.42
C TYR A 120 -27.86 -19.84 -11.09
N LYS A 121 -28.46 -20.31 -9.97
CA LYS A 121 -28.20 -19.78 -8.63
C LYS A 121 -26.75 -20.02 -8.18
N ASP A 122 -26.15 -21.15 -8.58
CA ASP A 122 -24.74 -21.45 -8.26
C ASP A 122 -23.79 -20.49 -8.99
N CYS A 123 -24.10 -20.18 -10.26
CA CYS A 123 -23.36 -19.20 -11.05
C CYS A 123 -23.42 -17.78 -10.43
N GLU A 124 -24.60 -17.35 -9.96
CA GLU A 124 -24.75 -16.05 -9.29
C GLU A 124 -23.99 -15.97 -7.97
N GLN A 125 -24.03 -17.04 -7.16
CA GLN A 125 -23.31 -17.10 -5.90
C GLN A 125 -21.80 -17.10 -6.11
N PHE A 126 -21.31 -17.86 -7.10
CA PHE A 126 -19.90 -17.87 -7.49
C PHE A 126 -19.45 -16.48 -7.94
N ALA A 127 -20.19 -15.84 -8.85
CA ALA A 127 -19.88 -14.50 -9.32
C ALA A 127 -19.87 -13.47 -8.19
N THR A 128 -20.80 -13.56 -7.23
CA THR A 128 -20.85 -12.65 -6.08
C THR A 128 -19.64 -12.83 -5.15
N ARG A 129 -19.25 -14.09 -4.88
CA ARG A 129 -18.05 -14.40 -4.07
C ARG A 129 -16.77 -13.92 -4.76
N LEU A 130 -16.65 -14.18 -6.07
CA LEU A 130 -15.53 -13.71 -6.88
C LEU A 130 -15.49 -12.17 -6.91
N GLY A 131 -16.64 -11.51 -7.06
CA GLY A 131 -16.76 -10.05 -7.07
C GLY A 131 -16.25 -9.39 -5.79
N LYS A 132 -16.47 -10.00 -4.61
CA LYS A 132 -15.89 -9.52 -3.34
C LYS A 132 -14.36 -9.58 -3.38
N LYS A 133 -13.79 -10.72 -3.80
CA LYS A 133 -12.34 -10.90 -3.94
C LYS A 133 -11.71 -9.95 -4.97
N ILE A 134 -12.43 -9.63 -6.06
CA ILE A 134 -11.95 -8.67 -7.06
C ILE A 134 -11.80 -7.28 -6.45
N ARG A 135 -12.78 -6.81 -5.65
CA ARG A 135 -12.73 -5.48 -5.03
C ARG A 135 -11.68 -5.35 -3.94
N GLU A 136 -11.39 -6.44 -3.24
CA GLU A 136 -10.38 -6.49 -2.16
C GLU A 136 -8.95 -6.69 -2.70
N SER A 137 -8.81 -7.09 -3.97
CA SER A 137 -7.51 -7.43 -4.54
C SER A 137 -6.72 -6.18 -4.99
N PRO A 138 -5.40 -6.13 -4.74
CA PRO A 138 -4.53 -5.04 -5.16
C PRO A 138 -4.18 -5.07 -6.66
N ALA A 139 -4.69 -6.05 -7.42
CA ALA A 139 -4.34 -6.23 -8.81
C ALA A 139 -4.81 -5.07 -9.70
N LYS A 140 -3.97 -4.69 -10.67
CA LYS A 140 -4.22 -3.59 -11.61
C LYS A 140 -5.10 -4.04 -12.78
N SER A 141 -5.69 -3.07 -13.49
CA SER A 141 -6.60 -3.27 -14.64
C SER A 141 -6.18 -4.38 -15.62
N PRO A 142 -4.91 -4.49 -16.07
CA PRO A 142 -4.51 -5.53 -17.03
C PRO A 142 -4.72 -6.97 -16.53
N ALA A 143 -4.56 -7.23 -15.23
CA ALA A 143 -4.78 -8.56 -14.66
C ALA A 143 -6.25 -8.97 -14.72
N TRP A 144 -7.17 -8.02 -14.51
CA TRP A 144 -8.60 -8.25 -14.59
C TRP A 144 -9.08 -8.47 -16.02
N LEU A 145 -8.52 -7.75 -16.99
CA LEU A 145 -8.79 -7.99 -18.40
C LEU A 145 -8.41 -9.44 -18.78
N ARG A 146 -7.20 -9.87 -18.38
CA ARG A 146 -6.73 -11.23 -18.66
C ARG A 146 -7.62 -12.30 -18.03
N LEU A 147 -8.11 -12.08 -16.80
CA LEU A 147 -9.05 -12.98 -16.13
C LEU A 147 -10.37 -13.09 -16.91
N LEU A 148 -10.94 -11.96 -17.35
CA LEU A 148 -12.17 -11.94 -18.13
C LEU A 148 -11.98 -12.63 -19.49
N ASP A 149 -10.84 -12.46 -20.15
CA ASP A 149 -10.55 -13.14 -21.42
C ASP A 149 -10.53 -14.67 -21.27
N LEU A 150 -9.93 -15.18 -20.17
CA LEU A 150 -9.93 -16.62 -19.89
C LEU A 150 -11.36 -17.14 -19.67
N LEU A 151 -12.13 -16.46 -18.82
CA LEU A 151 -13.49 -16.85 -18.52
C LEU A 151 -14.39 -16.78 -19.76
N LEU A 152 -14.25 -15.74 -20.59
CA LEU A 152 -15.01 -15.60 -21.82
C LEU A 152 -14.69 -16.72 -22.81
N LYS A 153 -13.41 -17.10 -22.95
CA LYS A 153 -13.01 -18.20 -23.84
C LYS A 153 -13.70 -19.52 -23.46
N ASP A 154 -13.79 -19.82 -22.16
CA ASP A 154 -14.40 -21.06 -21.67
C ASP A 154 -15.94 -21.00 -21.65
N CYS A 155 -16.52 -19.81 -21.48
CA CYS A 155 -17.98 -19.60 -21.49
C CYS A 155 -18.57 -19.54 -22.91
N THR A 156 -17.84 -18.98 -23.88
CA THR A 156 -18.32 -18.78 -25.26
C THR A 156 -18.96 -20.02 -25.90
N PRO A 157 -18.37 -21.23 -25.85
CA PRO A 157 -19.00 -22.41 -26.47
C PRO A 157 -20.28 -22.88 -25.77
N LYS A 158 -20.55 -22.40 -24.54
CA LYS A 158 -21.78 -22.71 -23.78
C LYS A 158 -22.85 -21.63 -23.93
N MET A 159 -22.58 -20.55 -24.66
CA MET A 159 -23.50 -19.43 -24.86
C MET A 159 -24.11 -19.47 -26.26
N GLU A 160 -25.37 -19.06 -26.37
CA GLU A 160 -26.01 -18.87 -27.66
C GLU A 160 -25.61 -17.52 -28.29
N MET A 161 -25.66 -17.43 -29.62
CA MET A 161 -25.29 -16.22 -30.36
C MET A 161 -26.09 -14.98 -29.91
N LYS A 162 -27.37 -15.15 -29.58
CA LYS A 162 -28.22 -14.06 -29.05
C LYS A 162 -27.70 -13.51 -27.72
N ASP A 163 -27.15 -14.37 -26.87
CA ASP A 163 -26.64 -14.00 -25.55
C ASP A 163 -25.28 -13.31 -25.67
N LEU A 164 -24.44 -13.76 -26.60
CA LEU A 164 -23.18 -13.09 -26.94
C LEU A 164 -23.42 -11.66 -27.46
N VAL A 165 -24.40 -11.48 -28.35
CA VAL A 165 -24.80 -10.14 -28.83
C VAL A 165 -25.36 -9.28 -27.67
N SER A 166 -26.13 -9.87 -26.76
CA SER A 166 -26.63 -9.17 -25.57
C SER A 166 -25.48 -8.73 -24.65
N LEU A 167 -24.48 -9.58 -24.45
CA LEU A 167 -23.28 -9.27 -23.68
C LEU A 167 -22.45 -8.14 -24.33
N GLN A 168 -22.27 -8.18 -25.66
CA GLN A 168 -21.60 -7.13 -26.41
C GLN A 168 -22.25 -5.76 -26.17
N LYS A 169 -23.58 -5.68 -26.25
CA LYS A 169 -24.32 -4.43 -25.98
C LYS A 169 -24.11 -3.94 -24.53
N LYS A 170 -24.10 -4.84 -23.55
CA LYS A 170 -23.83 -4.50 -22.14
C LYS A 170 -22.41 -3.97 -21.95
N LEU A 171 -21.41 -4.55 -22.63
CA LEU A 171 -20.03 -4.07 -22.58
C LEU A 171 -19.91 -2.67 -23.22
N GLN A 172 -20.54 -2.44 -24.37
CA GLN A 172 -20.57 -1.11 -25.01
C GLN A 172 -21.22 -0.05 -24.10
N ALA A 173 -22.32 -0.40 -23.43
CA ALA A 173 -22.94 0.50 -22.45
C ALA A 173 -21.98 0.82 -21.28
N ALA A 174 -21.29 -0.19 -20.76
CA ALA A 174 -20.29 0.02 -19.70
C ALA A 174 -19.11 0.90 -20.15
N VAL A 175 -18.66 0.79 -21.41
CA VAL A 175 -17.65 1.70 -21.98
C VAL A 175 -18.18 3.13 -22.00
N ALA A 176 -19.39 3.36 -22.52
CA ALA A 176 -19.99 4.69 -22.58
C ALA A 176 -20.16 5.32 -21.18
N ASP A 177 -20.54 4.53 -20.17
CA ASP A 177 -20.65 5.02 -18.80
C ASP A 177 -19.28 5.37 -18.19
N ARG A 178 -18.24 4.57 -18.48
CA ARG A 178 -16.86 4.88 -18.06
C ARG A 178 -16.30 6.12 -18.74
N GLU A 179 -16.63 6.36 -20.01
CA GLU A 179 -16.25 7.59 -20.70
C GLU A 179 -16.92 8.82 -20.08
N LYS A 180 -18.20 8.73 -19.72
CA LYS A 180 -18.91 9.80 -18.99
C LYS A 180 -18.29 10.06 -17.62
N GLU A 181 -17.97 9.01 -16.85
CA GLU A 181 -17.26 9.14 -15.57
C GLU A 181 -15.90 9.81 -15.74
N SER A 182 -15.12 9.41 -16.76
CA SER A 182 -13.81 10.00 -17.07
C SER A 182 -13.94 11.49 -17.38
N LYS A 183 -14.89 11.88 -18.23
CA LYS A 183 -15.18 13.29 -18.57
C LYS A 183 -15.55 14.11 -17.33
N GLN A 184 -16.44 13.59 -16.46
CA GLN A 184 -16.81 14.27 -15.21
C GLN A 184 -15.63 14.43 -14.24
N VAL A 185 -14.71 13.46 -14.19
CA VAL A 185 -13.49 13.58 -13.37
C VAL A 185 -12.56 14.67 -13.91
N VAL A 186 -12.45 14.80 -15.23
CA VAL A 186 -11.68 15.89 -15.86
C VAL A 186 -12.33 17.24 -15.59
N GLU A 187 -13.65 17.34 -15.71
CA GLU A 187 -14.41 18.57 -15.44
C GLU A 187 -14.30 19.00 -13.97
N LYS A 188 -14.43 18.08 -13.01
CA LYS A 188 -14.27 18.37 -11.56
C LYS A 188 -12.85 18.79 -11.18
N LYS A 189 -11.85 18.46 -12.00
CA LYS A 189 -10.46 18.90 -11.81
C LYS A 189 -10.20 20.30 -12.38
N LYS A 190 -11.09 20.85 -13.22
CA LYS A 190 -11.02 22.26 -13.65
C LYS A 190 -11.46 23.14 -12.48
N LYS A 191 -10.52 23.91 -11.92
CA LYS A 191 -10.80 24.79 -10.77
C LYS A 191 -11.83 25.88 -11.17
N PRO A 192 -12.77 26.27 -10.30
CA PRO A 192 -13.84 27.24 -10.63
C PRO A 192 -13.40 28.66 -11.00
N ASN A 193 -12.12 29.02 -10.86
CA ASN A 193 -11.65 30.41 -10.97
C ASN A 193 -10.68 30.66 -12.13
N ASP A 194 -10.53 29.73 -13.08
CA ASP A 194 -9.66 29.97 -14.24
C ASP A 194 -10.43 30.60 -15.41
N VAL A 195 -10.63 31.91 -15.31
CA VAL A 195 -11.27 32.72 -16.37
C VAL A 195 -10.45 32.72 -17.67
N GLY A 196 -9.15 32.37 -17.60
CA GLY A 196 -8.28 32.21 -18.78
C GLY A 196 -8.53 30.92 -19.55
N SER A 197 -9.08 29.88 -18.90
CA SER A 197 -9.41 28.61 -19.57
C SER A 197 -10.74 28.64 -20.32
N ALA A 198 -11.65 29.56 -19.99
CA ALA A 198 -12.92 29.71 -20.70
C ALA A 198 -12.73 30.18 -22.16
N MET A 199 -11.72 31.03 -22.41
CA MET A 199 -11.43 31.55 -23.74
C MET A 199 -10.72 30.52 -24.64
N LYS A 200 -9.98 29.56 -24.05
CA LYS A 200 -9.39 28.42 -24.77
C LYS A 200 -10.42 27.33 -25.07
N ASN A 201 -11.33 27.04 -24.14
CA ASN A 201 -12.42 26.10 -24.41
C ASN A 201 -13.35 26.62 -25.52
N TYR A 202 -13.55 27.94 -25.66
CA TYR A 202 -14.33 28.50 -26.76
C TYR A 202 -13.75 28.16 -28.13
N ARG A 203 -12.41 28.12 -28.25
CA ARG A 203 -11.75 27.72 -29.50
C ARG A 203 -11.96 26.23 -29.80
N ASP A 204 -11.81 25.38 -28.78
CA ASP A 204 -12.04 23.93 -28.93
C ASP A 204 -13.52 23.58 -29.17
N GLU A 205 -14.45 24.33 -28.57
CA GLU A 205 -15.90 24.17 -28.79
C GLU A 205 -16.31 24.65 -30.18
N VAL A 206 -15.69 25.73 -30.69
CA VAL A 206 -15.86 26.18 -32.08
C VAL A 206 -15.25 25.17 -33.06
N ASP A 207 -14.09 24.59 -32.78
CA ASP A 207 -13.50 23.53 -33.60
C ASP A 207 -14.32 22.24 -33.59
N MET A 208 -14.94 21.87 -32.46
CA MET A 208 -15.85 20.71 -32.43
C MET A 208 -17.20 20.97 -33.11
N LEU A 209 -17.68 22.23 -33.11
CA LEU A 209 -18.98 22.58 -33.70
C LEU A 209 -18.89 22.91 -35.20
N TYR A 210 -17.77 23.47 -35.64
CA TYR A 210 -17.51 23.86 -37.03
C TYR A 210 -16.47 23.01 -37.75
N GLY A 211 -15.85 22.03 -37.08
CA GLY A 211 -15.04 20.97 -37.66
C GLY A 211 -13.99 21.48 -38.65
N ASP A 212 -12.80 21.83 -38.15
CA ASP A 212 -11.56 22.07 -38.92
C ASP A 212 -11.74 22.24 -40.44
N LEU A 213 -12.25 23.40 -40.87
CA LEU A 213 -12.40 23.75 -42.29
C LEU A 213 -11.04 24.10 -42.94
N SER A 214 -9.93 23.55 -42.44
CA SER A 214 -8.59 23.79 -42.99
C SER A 214 -8.00 22.58 -43.72
N GLN A 215 -8.80 21.54 -44.01
CA GLN A 215 -8.32 20.36 -44.74
C GLN A 215 -9.12 20.11 -46.03
N ASP A 216 -8.37 20.16 -47.14
CA ASP A 216 -8.66 19.70 -48.51
C ASP A 216 -9.41 20.64 -49.48
N GLU A 217 -8.72 21.70 -49.90
CA GLU A 217 -8.75 22.18 -51.29
C GLU A 217 -7.29 22.41 -51.72
N ASP A 218 -6.66 21.40 -52.34
CA ASP A 218 -5.54 21.53 -53.32
C ASP A 218 -4.83 20.16 -53.53
N ASP A 219 -5.55 19.12 -53.97
CA ASP A 219 -4.88 17.94 -54.55
C ASP A 219 -5.77 17.28 -55.61
N ASP A 220 -5.98 17.98 -56.72
CA ASP A 220 -6.49 17.41 -57.97
C ASP A 220 -6.11 18.32 -59.16
N GLU A 221 -4.86 18.26 -59.66
CA GLU A 221 -4.62 18.51 -61.09
C GLU A 221 -3.31 17.86 -61.62
N GLU A 222 -3.51 16.84 -62.46
CA GLU A 222 -2.68 16.43 -63.61
C GLU A 222 -1.23 15.93 -63.42
N ALA A 223 -1.11 14.60 -63.29
CA ALA A 223 0.04 13.84 -63.80
C ALA A 223 -0.42 12.88 -64.90
N PHE A 224 -0.47 13.38 -66.14
CA PHE A 224 -0.48 12.55 -67.36
C PHE A 224 0.52 13.14 -68.36
N LEU A 225 1.72 12.54 -68.42
CA LEU A 225 2.67 12.60 -69.54
C LEU A 225 3.58 11.38 -69.49
#